data_AF-A0A3M3WZM7-F1
#
_entry.id   AF-A0A3M3WZM7-F1
#
_cell.length_a   1.000
_cell.length_b   1.000
_cell.length_c   1.000
_cell.angle_alpha   90.00
_cell.angle_beta   90.00
_cell.angle_gamma   90.00
#
_symmetry.space_group_name_H-M   'P 1'
#
loop_
_entity.id
_entity.type
_entity.pdbx_description
1 polymer ?
#
loop_
_entity_poly.entity_id
_entity_poly.type
_entity_poly.pdbx_seq_one_letter_code
_entity_poly.pdbx_strand_id
1 'polypeptide(L)'
;MSTEKQVRILTQAEKRERDLRELVRKNKRPVALFVDEAHDLNGHALTGLKRLMELVEDGEGRLSVVLAGHPKLRNDLRRRTMEEIGYRTDIFSLDGIAGSQREYIHWLLETCTEDKVEAESILTEEAIELLDTKLRTPLQIQAVRRHAHRDQSAVQQRA
;
A
#
# COMPACT_ATOMS: atom_id res chain seq x y z
N MET A 1 15.79 -6.45 -26.80
CA MET A 1 15.41 -5.03 -26.80
C MET A 1 13.95 -4.91 -27.21
N SER A 2 13.02 -5.13 -26.28
CA SER A 2 11.59 -5.06 -26.57
C SER A 2 11.15 -3.61 -26.50
N THR A 3 10.84 -3.01 -27.65
CA THR A 3 10.32 -1.65 -27.74
C THR A 3 8.98 -1.56 -27.00
N GLU A 4 8.95 -0.89 -25.85
CA GLU A 4 7.72 -0.46 -25.20
C GLU A 4 6.99 0.50 -26.15
N LYS A 5 5.97 -0.01 -26.85
CA LYS A 5 5.06 0.83 -27.61
C LYS A 5 4.34 1.74 -26.61
N GLN A 6 4.60 3.04 -26.68
CA GLN A 6 3.82 4.06 -25.97
C GLN A 6 2.33 3.82 -26.21
N VAL A 7 1.62 3.50 -25.14
CA VAL A 7 0.18 3.30 -25.16
C VAL A 7 -0.47 4.66 -25.38
N ARG A 8 -0.95 4.91 -26.60
CA ARG A 8 -1.74 6.12 -26.92
C ARG A 8 -3.15 5.95 -26.39
N ILE A 9 -3.53 6.77 -25.41
CA ILE A 9 -4.89 6.82 -24.90
C ILE A 9 -5.78 7.49 -25.97
N LEU A 10 -6.62 6.71 -26.64
CA LEU A 10 -7.48 7.20 -27.71
C LEU A 10 -8.68 7.98 -27.17
N THR A 11 -9.21 8.94 -27.91
CA THR A 11 -10.30 9.82 -27.45
C THR A 11 -11.67 9.15 -27.43
N GLN A 12 -11.91 8.16 -28.30
CA GLN A 12 -13.17 7.42 -28.41
C GLN A 12 -13.23 6.24 -27.42
N ALA A 13 -14.25 6.22 -26.56
CA ALA A 13 -14.41 5.22 -25.50
C ALA A 13 -14.45 3.78 -26.04
N GLU A 14 -15.25 3.53 -27.09
CA GLU A 14 -15.38 2.20 -27.69
C GLU A 14 -14.08 1.66 -28.27
N LYS A 15 -13.27 2.56 -28.84
CA LYS A 15 -11.97 2.18 -29.43
C LYS A 15 -10.95 1.86 -28.32
N ARG A 16 -10.94 2.63 -27.23
CA ARG A 16 -10.10 2.32 -26.05
C ARG A 16 -10.41 0.95 -25.47
N GLU A 17 -11.70 0.62 -25.35
CA GLU A 17 -12.13 -0.65 -24.77
C GLU A 17 -11.73 -1.85 -25.64
N ARG A 18 -11.87 -1.71 -26.96
CA ARG A 18 -11.45 -2.74 -27.93
C ARG A 18 -9.94 -2.97 -27.91
N ASP A 19 -9.17 -1.89 -27.95
CA ASP A 19 -7.71 -1.97 -27.95
C ASP A 19 -7.18 -2.57 -26.63
N LEU A 20 -7.83 -2.24 -25.50
CA LEU A 20 -7.49 -2.83 -24.20
C LEU A 20 -7.80 -4.32 -24.17
N ARG A 21 -8.96 -4.76 -24.69
CA ARG A 21 -9.30 -6.18 -24.81
C ARG A 21 -8.29 -6.94 -25.68
N GLU A 22 -7.89 -6.36 -26.82
CA GLU A 22 -6.88 -6.97 -27.68
C GLU A 22 -5.52 -7.09 -26.98
N LEU A 23 -5.12 -6.05 -26.23
CA LEU A 23 -3.87 -6.05 -25.47
C LEU A 23 -3.87 -7.10 -24.36
N VAL A 24 -4.98 -7.21 -23.63
CA VAL A 24 -5.18 -8.23 -22.59
C VAL A 24 -5.11 -9.63 -23.21
N ARG A 25 -5.87 -9.87 -24.28
CA ARG A 25 -5.90 -11.17 -24.98
C ARG A 25 -4.54 -11.57 -25.53
N LYS A 26 -3.74 -10.61 -26.00
CA LYS A 26 -2.40 -10.85 -26.54
C LYS A 26 -1.37 -11.19 -25.47
N ASN A 27 -1.44 -10.50 -24.32
CA ASN A 27 -0.44 -10.68 -23.27
C ASN A 27 -0.79 -11.84 -22.32
N LYS A 28 -2.09 -12.08 -22.05
CA LYS A 28 -2.61 -13.08 -21.09
C LYS A 28 -1.89 -13.07 -19.73
N ARG A 29 -1.36 -11.92 -19.32
CA ARG A 29 -0.64 -11.77 -18.05
C ARG A 29 -1.63 -11.37 -16.95
N PRO A 30 -1.64 -12.06 -15.80
CA PRO A 30 -2.32 -11.56 -14.61
C PRO A 30 -1.74 -10.21 -14.19
N VAL A 31 -2.61 -9.25 -13.89
CA VAL A 31 -2.24 -7.91 -13.44
C VAL A 31 -2.86 -7.65 -12.07
N ALA A 32 -2.07 -7.09 -11.15
CA ALA A 32 -2.56 -6.57 -9.88
C ALA A 32 -2.43 -5.04 -9.89
N LEU A 33 -3.53 -4.34 -9.64
CA LEU A 33 -3.60 -2.88 -9.53
C LEU A 33 -3.74 -2.50 -8.06
N PHE A 34 -2.74 -1.82 -7.52
CA PHE A 34 -2.78 -1.25 -6.17
C PHE A 34 -3.19 0.21 -6.26
N VAL A 35 -4.21 0.59 -5.49
CA VAL A 35 -4.62 1.99 -5.34
C VAL A 35 -4.46 2.38 -3.88
N ASP A 36 -3.45 3.21 -3.63
CA ASP A 36 -3.26 3.84 -2.34
C ASP A 36 -4.19 5.05 -2.19
N GLU A 37 -4.51 5.40 -0.95
CA GLU A 37 -5.47 6.43 -0.60
C GLU A 37 -6.82 6.31 -1.32
N ALA A 38 -7.28 5.08 -1.53
CA ALA A 38 -8.53 4.78 -2.23
C ALA A 38 -9.77 5.39 -1.55
N HIS A 39 -9.66 5.83 -0.30
CA HIS A 39 -10.69 6.56 0.42
C HIS A 39 -10.99 7.98 -0.13
N ASP A 40 -10.11 8.50 -0.99
CA ASP A 40 -10.30 9.75 -1.74
C ASP A 40 -10.94 9.53 -3.12
N LEU A 41 -11.08 8.27 -3.56
CA LEU A 41 -11.78 7.96 -4.80
C LEU A 41 -13.27 8.29 -4.66
N ASN A 42 -13.82 8.92 -5.71
CA ASN A 42 -15.26 9.10 -5.81
C ASN A 42 -15.94 7.80 -6.29
N GLY A 43 -17.26 7.70 -6.08
CA GLY A 43 -18.03 6.52 -6.49
C GLY A 43 -17.92 6.20 -7.98
N HIS A 44 -17.80 7.22 -8.84
CA HIS A 44 -17.64 7.01 -10.29
C HIS A 44 -16.32 6.30 -10.63
N ALA A 45 -15.23 6.61 -9.92
CA ALA A 45 -13.95 5.95 -10.10
C ALA A 45 -14.01 4.48 -9.66
N LEU A 46 -14.67 4.17 -8.54
CA LEU A 46 -14.90 2.80 -8.09
C LEU A 46 -15.76 2.01 -9.09
N THR A 47 -16.84 2.60 -9.61
CA THR A 47 -17.63 1.99 -10.69
C THR A 47 -16.80 1.80 -11.96
N GLY A 48 -15.92 2.73 -12.28
CA GLY A 48 -14.97 2.62 -13.39
C GLY A 48 -14.00 1.44 -13.22
N LEU A 49 -13.49 1.21 -12.02
CA LEU A 49 -12.62 0.07 -11.70
C LEU A 49 -13.36 -1.26 -11.86
N LYS A 50 -14.61 -1.33 -11.39
CA LYS A 50 -15.47 -2.50 -11.58
C LYS A 50 -15.69 -2.81 -13.07
N ARG A 51 -16.03 -1.79 -13.87
CA ARG A 51 -16.18 -1.93 -15.33
C ARG A 51 -14.89 -2.33 -16.03
N LEU A 52 -13.75 -1.85 -15.53
CA LEU A 52 -12.43 -2.23 -16.05
C LEU A 52 -12.13 -3.72 -15.77
N MET A 53 -12.44 -4.20 -14.57
CA MET A 53 -12.28 -5.63 -14.24
C MET A 53 -13.12 -6.51 -15.15
N GLU A 54 -14.41 -6.17 -15.34
CA GLU A 54 -15.32 -6.89 -16.25
C GLU A 54 -14.77 -6.92 -17.69
N LEU A 55 -14.23 -5.78 -18.17
CA LEU A 55 -13.65 -5.70 -19.51
C LEU A 55 -12.40 -6.58 -19.67
N VAL A 56 -11.57 -6.68 -18.63
CA VAL A 56 -10.37 -7.54 -18.65
C VAL A 56 -10.77 -9.01 -18.62
N GLU A 57 -11.78 -9.38 -17.82
CA GLU A 57 -12.34 -10.73 -17.77
C GLU A 57 -12.94 -11.15 -19.13
N ASP A 58 -13.71 -10.26 -19.78
CA ASP A 58 -14.22 -10.44 -21.15
C ASP A 58 -13.10 -10.71 -22.18
N GLY A 59 -11.90 -10.20 -21.93
CA GLY A 59 -10.71 -10.37 -22.77
C GLY A 59 -9.90 -11.63 -22.47
N GLU A 60 -10.42 -12.57 -21.67
CA GLU A 60 -9.71 -13.74 -21.11
C GLU A 60 -8.48 -13.36 -20.25
N GLY A 61 -8.48 -12.14 -19.70
CA GLY A 61 -7.44 -11.65 -18.80
C GLY A 61 -7.77 -11.89 -17.33
N ARG A 62 -6.83 -11.50 -16.46
CA ARG A 62 -7.05 -11.46 -15.02
C ARG A 62 -6.54 -10.14 -14.46
N LEU A 63 -7.45 -9.36 -13.88
CA LEU A 63 -7.14 -8.14 -13.13
C LEU A 63 -7.61 -8.30 -11.69
N SER A 64 -6.70 -8.14 -10.75
CA SER A 64 -7.02 -8.01 -9.32
C SER A 64 -6.80 -6.57 -8.90
N VAL A 65 -7.76 -5.98 -8.19
CA VAL A 65 -7.66 -4.60 -7.69
C VAL A 65 -7.58 -4.64 -6.17
N VAL A 66 -6.54 -4.01 -5.61
CA VAL A 66 -6.33 -3.88 -4.17
C VAL A 66 -6.46 -2.41 -3.81
N LEU A 67 -7.44 -2.10 -2.96
CA LEU A 67 -7.71 -0.74 -2.48
C LEU A 67 -7.19 -0.60 -1.06
N ALA A 68 -6.24 0.32 -0.85
CA ALA A 68 -5.69 0.65 0.45
C ALA A 68 -6.13 2.07 0.85
N GLY A 69 -6.47 2.28 2.12
CA GLY A 69 -6.85 3.59 2.62
C GLY A 69 -7.52 3.56 3.98
N HIS A 70 -8.04 4.71 4.40
CA HIS A 70 -8.65 4.88 5.72
C HIS A 70 -9.97 4.11 5.90
N PRO A 71 -10.40 3.82 7.15
CA PRO A 71 -11.65 3.10 7.46
C PRO A 71 -12.92 3.71 6.84
N LYS A 72 -12.88 4.99 6.44
CA LYS A 72 -13.95 5.64 5.67
C LYS A 72 -14.28 4.88 4.39
N LEU A 73 -13.28 4.33 3.69
CA LEU A 73 -13.48 3.55 2.46
C LEU A 73 -14.41 2.35 2.70
N ARG A 74 -14.18 1.61 3.80
CA ARG A 74 -15.05 0.49 4.22
C ARG A 74 -16.49 0.95 4.44
N ASN A 75 -16.69 2.15 5.02
CA ASN A 75 -18.02 2.70 5.23
C ASN A 75 -18.68 3.11 3.91
N ASP A 76 -17.91 3.66 2.98
CA ASP A 76 -18.41 4.08 1.66
C ASP A 76 -18.82 2.87 0.80
N LEU A 77 -18.07 1.76 0.87
CA LEU A 77 -18.43 0.49 0.22
C LEU A 77 -19.69 -0.17 0.80
N ARG A 78 -20.08 0.14 2.04
CA ARG A 78 -21.31 -0.37 2.67
C ARG A 78 -22.57 0.42 2.31
N ARG A 79 -22.45 1.55 1.62
CA ARG A 79 -23.61 2.36 1.21
C ARG A 79 -24.36 1.65 0.09
N ARG A 80 -25.70 1.78 0.05
CA ARG A 80 -26.55 1.17 -1.00
C ARG A 80 -26.09 1.52 -2.42
N THR A 81 -25.57 2.71 -2.63
CA THR A 81 -25.06 3.15 -3.94
C THR A 81 -23.88 2.32 -4.43
N MET A 82 -23.11 1.71 -3.53
CA MET A 82 -21.91 0.91 -3.81
C MET A 82 -22.10 -0.58 -3.46
N GLU A 83 -23.33 -1.03 -3.19
CA GLU A 83 -23.64 -2.37 -2.70
C GLU A 83 -23.06 -3.48 -3.60
N GLU A 84 -23.14 -3.32 -4.92
CA GLU A 84 -22.58 -4.27 -5.87
C GLU A 84 -21.05 -4.43 -5.73
N ILE A 85 -20.34 -3.32 -5.56
CA ILE A 85 -18.88 -3.30 -5.41
C ILE A 85 -18.51 -3.81 -4.02
N GLY A 86 -19.19 -3.31 -2.99
CA GLY A 86 -18.97 -3.68 -1.60
C GLY A 86 -19.19 -5.17 -1.33
N TYR A 87 -20.22 -5.79 -1.94
CA TYR A 87 -20.49 -7.22 -1.79
C TYR A 87 -19.40 -8.10 -2.44
N ARG A 88 -18.78 -7.62 -3.51
CA ARG A 88 -17.71 -8.32 -4.24
C ARG A 88 -16.30 -8.00 -3.72
N THR A 89 -16.19 -7.14 -2.71
CA THR A 89 -14.91 -6.70 -2.15
C THR A 89 -14.65 -7.42 -0.82
N ASP A 90 -13.55 -8.17 -0.74
CA ASP A 90 -13.04 -8.68 0.52
C ASP A 90 -12.36 -7.56 1.31
N ILE A 91 -12.79 -7.34 2.56
CA ILE A 91 -12.30 -6.25 3.39
C ILE A 91 -11.42 -6.80 4.52
N PHE A 92 -10.15 -6.43 4.46
CA PHE A 92 -9.19 -6.69 5.54
C PHE A 92 -8.96 -5.39 6.31
N SER A 93 -9.06 -5.45 7.63
CA SER A 93 -8.72 -4.32 8.51
C SER A 93 -7.36 -4.60 9.13
N LEU A 94 -6.40 -3.71 8.86
CA LEU A 94 -5.12 -3.70 9.55
C LEU A 94 -5.27 -2.79 10.76
N ASP A 95 -5.44 -3.40 11.93
CA ASP A 95 -5.49 -2.66 13.18
C ASP A 95 -4.11 -2.10 13.52
N GLY A 96 -4.09 -1.01 14.29
CA GLY A 96 -2.83 -0.37 14.69
C GLY A 96 -1.97 -1.29 15.56
N ILE A 97 -0.68 -0.94 15.70
CA ILE A 97 0.31 -1.68 16.50
C ILE A 97 0.07 -1.63 18.02
N ALA A 98 -1.08 -1.14 18.49
CA ALA A 98 -1.32 -0.91 19.90
C ALA A 98 -1.26 -2.25 20.66
N GLY A 99 -0.30 -2.39 21.58
CA GLY A 99 -0.03 -3.65 22.28
C GLY A 99 1.00 -4.56 21.59
N SER A 100 1.54 -4.17 20.44
CA SER A 100 2.67 -4.85 19.76
C SER A 100 3.82 -3.90 19.40
N GLN A 101 3.96 -2.82 20.17
CA GLN A 101 4.92 -1.75 19.95
C GLN A 101 6.35 -2.23 20.22
N ARG A 102 6.56 -2.97 21.32
CA ARG A 102 7.83 -3.62 21.63
C ARG A 102 8.29 -4.58 20.54
N GLU A 103 7.43 -5.50 20.06
CA GLU A 103 7.81 -6.41 18.96
C GLU A 103 8.13 -5.63 17.67
N TYR A 104 7.39 -4.54 17.41
CA TYR A 104 7.69 -3.67 16.27
C TYR A 104 9.07 -2.99 16.38
N ILE A 105 9.48 -2.57 17.58
CA ILE A 105 10.81 -1.98 17.81
C ILE A 105 11.90 -3.04 17.61
N HIS A 106 11.74 -4.24 18.16
CA HIS A 106 12.71 -5.34 17.95
C HIS A 106 12.83 -5.69 16.48
N TRP A 107 11.71 -5.93 15.78
CA TRP A 107 11.70 -6.20 14.35
C TRP A 107 12.36 -5.07 13.54
N LEU A 108 12.13 -3.81 13.93
CA LEU A 108 12.74 -2.66 13.26
C LEU A 108 14.27 -2.65 13.44
N LEU A 109 14.76 -3.00 14.64
CA LEU A 109 16.19 -3.08 14.93
C LEU A 109 16.84 -4.23 14.15
N GLU A 110 16.27 -5.42 14.20
CA GLU A 110 16.70 -6.61 13.43
C GLU A 110 16.78 -6.31 11.92
N THR A 111 15.71 -5.72 11.37
CA THR A 111 15.67 -5.33 9.96
C THR A 111 16.74 -4.30 9.60
N CYS A 112 17.07 -3.38 10.53
CA CYS A 112 18.13 -2.39 10.30
C CYS A 112 19.54 -2.99 10.42
N THR A 113 19.72 -4.01 11.27
CA THR A 113 21.02 -4.63 11.51
C THR A 113 21.29 -5.81 10.57
N GLU A 114 20.31 -6.20 9.74
CA GLU A 114 20.36 -7.44 8.95
C GLU A 114 20.69 -8.65 9.83
N ASP A 115 20.14 -8.66 11.06
CA ASP A 115 20.38 -9.67 12.09
C ASP A 115 21.85 -9.80 12.54
N LYS A 116 22.70 -8.80 12.25
CA LYS A 116 24.14 -8.82 12.59
C LYS A 116 24.44 -8.32 14.00
N VAL A 117 23.48 -7.64 14.62
CA VAL A 117 23.66 -6.93 15.88
C VAL A 117 22.38 -7.07 16.71
N GLU A 118 22.55 -7.54 17.94
CA GLU A 118 21.46 -7.69 18.93
C GLU A 118 20.84 -6.34 19.28
N ALA A 119 19.51 -6.29 19.39
CA ALA A 119 18.75 -5.08 19.65
C ALA A 119 19.20 -4.36 20.94
N GLU A 120 19.52 -5.13 21.98
CA GLU A 120 19.94 -4.69 23.30
C GLU A 120 21.30 -3.98 23.30
N SER A 121 22.10 -4.20 22.25
CA SER A 121 23.38 -3.52 22.07
C SER A 121 23.24 -2.13 21.43
N ILE A 122 22.07 -1.83 20.85
CA ILE A 122 21.75 -0.55 20.21
C ILE A 122 20.89 0.31 21.13
N LEU A 123 19.86 -0.28 21.73
CA LEU A 123 18.98 0.37 22.69
C LEU A 123 18.93 -0.49 23.95
N THR A 124 19.17 0.12 25.11
CA THR A 124 18.97 -0.60 26.37
C THR A 124 17.49 -0.94 26.55
N GLU A 125 17.25 -1.97 27.33
CA GLU A 125 15.91 -2.44 27.67
C GLU A 125 15.00 -1.30 28.19
N GLU A 126 15.54 -0.45 29.06
CA GLU A 126 14.81 0.69 29.62
C GLU A 126 14.48 1.75 28.55
N ALA A 127 15.34 1.89 27.53
CA ALA A 127 15.08 2.78 26.40
C ALA A 127 13.96 2.21 25.51
N ILE A 128 13.91 0.90 25.31
CA ILE A 128 12.84 0.23 24.55
C ILE A 128 11.50 0.39 25.29
N GLU A 129 11.46 0.17 26.61
CA GLU A 129 10.26 0.39 27.43
C GLU A 129 9.79 1.86 27.38
N LEU A 130 10.73 2.81 27.42
CA LEU A 130 10.39 4.23 27.31
C LEU A 130 9.79 4.56 25.93
N LEU A 131 10.31 3.99 24.85
CA LEU A 131 9.81 4.17 23.48
C LEU A 131 8.43 3.51 23.31
N ASP A 132 8.23 2.32 23.87
CA ASP A 132 6.95 1.60 23.89
C ASP A 132 5.85 2.45 24.55
N THR A 133 6.17 3.07 25.69
CA THR A 133 5.24 3.90 26.45
C THR A 133 4.93 5.24 25.74
N LYS A 134 5.90 5.81 25.03
CA LYS A 134 5.82 7.16 24.43
C LYS A 134 5.29 7.15 22.99
N LEU A 135 5.54 6.09 22.23
CA LEU A 135 5.30 6.05 20.78
C LEU A 135 4.16 5.09 20.46
N ARG A 136 3.08 5.63 19.92
CA ARG A 136 1.83 4.88 19.69
C ARG A 136 1.65 4.43 18.25
N THR A 137 2.40 5.02 17.32
CA THR A 137 2.28 4.71 15.89
C THR A 137 3.62 4.33 15.28
N PRO A 138 3.64 3.47 14.25
CA PRO A 138 4.85 3.12 13.52
C PRO A 138 5.58 4.36 12.99
N LEU A 139 4.82 5.37 12.55
CA LEU A 139 5.37 6.62 12.04
C LEU A 139 6.14 7.40 13.12
N GLN A 140 5.65 7.41 14.36
CA GLN A 140 6.35 8.05 15.48
C GLN A 140 7.67 7.32 15.80
N ILE A 141 7.65 5.98 15.77
CA ILE A 141 8.86 5.14 15.96
C ILE A 141 9.88 5.40 14.86
N GLN A 142 9.45 5.45 13.60
CA GLN A 142 10.32 5.82 12.48
C GLN A 142 10.79 7.29 12.51
N ALA A 143 10.05 8.19 13.15
CA ALA A 143 10.47 9.58 13.29
C ALA A 143 11.63 9.74 14.28
N VAL A 144 11.62 8.97 15.38
CA VAL A 144 12.76 8.90 16.31
C VAL A 144 14.02 8.39 15.61
N ARG A 145 13.89 7.38 14.73
CA ARG A 145 15.00 6.92 13.85
C ARG A 145 15.64 8.07 13.07
N ARG A 146 14.81 8.91 12.43
CA ARG A 146 15.31 10.03 11.62
C ARG A 146 16.07 11.06 12.43
N HIS A 147 15.69 11.30 13.68
CA HIS A 147 16.38 12.26 14.53
C HIS A 147 17.70 11.68 15.05
N ALA A 148 17.70 10.43 15.53
CA ALA A 148 18.92 9.74 15.99
C ALA A 148 20.02 9.67 14.91
N HIS A 149 19.64 9.39 13.66
CA HIS A 149 20.61 9.33 12.56
C HIS A 149 21.15 10.72 12.16
N ARG A 150 20.35 11.77 12.33
CA ARG A 150 20.74 13.16 11.99
C ARG A 150 21.77 13.69 13.00
N ASP A 151 21.63 13.34 14.27
CA ASP A 151 22.56 13.75 15.31
C ASP A 151 23.92 13.05 15.19
N GLN A 152 23.96 11.77 14.80
CA GLN A 152 25.23 11.07 14.55
C GLN A 152 26.00 11.64 13.33
N SER A 153 25.27 12.03 12.29
CA SER A 153 25.86 12.68 11.09
C SER A 153 26.46 14.06 11.42
N ALA A 154 25.87 14.79 12.38
CA ALA A 154 26.37 16.09 12.82
C ALA A 154 27.64 15.98 13.69
N VAL A 155 27.83 14.85 14.39
CA VAL A 155 29.04 14.58 15.18
C VAL A 155 30.22 14.18 14.29
N GLN A 156 29.97 13.45 13.19
CA GLN A 156 31.03 13.06 12.23
C GLN A 156 31.52 14.20 11.32
N GLN A 157 30.81 15.33 11.22
CA GLN A 157 31.29 16.51 10.48
C GLN A 157 32.06 17.52 11.35
N ARG A 158 32.23 17.23 12.65
CA ARG A 158 32.99 18.08 13.59
C ARG A 158 34.27 17.42 14.13
N ALA A 159 34.67 16.27 13.56
CA ALA A 159 35.91 15.58 13.86
C ALA A 159 36.89 15.70 12.69
#